data_AF-A0A9J7YWB4-F1
#
_entry.id   AF-A0A9J7YWB4-F1
#
_cell.length_a   1.000
_cell.length_b   1.000
_cell.length_c   1.000
_cell.angle_alpha   90.00
_cell.angle_beta   90.00
_cell.angle_gamma   90.00
#
_symmetry.space_group_name_H-M   'P 1'
#
loop_
_entity.id
_entity.type
_entity.pdbx_description
1 polymer ?
#
loop_
_entity_poly.entity_id
_entity_poly.type
_entity_poly.pdbx_seq_one_letter_code
_entity_poly.pdbx_strand_id
1 'polypeptide(L)'
;PCMVNLTVAQRAYFMLGPERSSSYEDLKKEILGRVGLSPISAAQLFHDWSYNPRRPARAQVTDLSRLDQHWLLAGGPTAHQVAERVVVDRLLRALPRPLRQAAGMRNPSNVDELVEAIELAEATQHREAGERAPPFPRRV
;
A
#
# COMPACT_ATOMS: atom_id res chain seq x y z
N PRO A 1 29.52 7.26 -0.07
CA PRO A 1 28.14 7.80 0.03
C PRO A 1 27.36 7.22 1.24
N CYS A 2 27.92 7.35 2.45
CA CYS A 2 27.38 6.73 3.68
C CYS A 2 27.00 7.76 4.78
N MET A 3 26.86 9.04 4.44
CA MET A 3 26.69 10.12 5.43
C MET A 3 25.26 10.67 5.58
N VAL A 4 24.23 10.07 4.97
CA VAL A 4 22.87 10.66 5.00
C VAL A 4 21.92 10.01 6.03
N ASN A 5 22.23 8.83 6.56
CA ASN A 5 21.26 8.09 7.39
C ASN A 5 21.24 8.41 8.90
N LEU A 6 22.22 9.14 9.46
CA LEU A 6 22.16 9.53 10.89
C LEU A 6 21.13 10.64 11.17
N THR A 7 20.65 11.34 10.14
CA THR A 7 19.89 12.58 10.32
C THR A 7 18.39 12.37 10.52
N VAL A 8 17.80 11.31 9.97
CA VAL A 8 16.34 11.13 10.01
C VAL A 8 15.85 10.71 11.40
N ALA A 9 16.56 9.80 12.07
CA ALA A 9 16.22 9.36 13.42
C ALA A 9 16.36 10.48 14.46
N GLN A 10 17.46 11.24 14.40
CA GLN A 10 17.69 12.37 15.29
C GLN A 10 16.68 13.49 15.04
N ARG A 11 16.38 13.82 13.78
CA ARG A 11 15.35 14.82 13.44
C ARG A 11 13.95 14.38 13.87
N ALA A 12 13.61 13.09 13.75
CA ALA A 12 12.34 12.56 14.24
C ALA A 12 12.22 12.73 15.76
N TYR A 13 13.28 12.39 16.50
CA TYR A 13 13.33 12.54 17.96
C TYR A 13 13.12 13.99 18.40
N PHE A 14 13.84 14.94 17.82
CA PHE A 14 13.75 16.36 18.21
C PHE A 14 12.47 17.07 17.73
N MET A 15 11.78 16.54 16.73
CA MET A 15 10.50 17.09 16.25
C MET A 15 9.29 16.57 17.03
N LEU A 16 9.44 15.45 17.73
CA LEU A 16 8.43 14.94 18.65
C LEU A 16 8.52 15.66 19.99
N GLY A 17 7.37 15.99 20.57
CA GLY A 17 7.31 16.50 21.95
C GLY A 17 7.91 15.48 22.95
N PRO A 18 8.38 15.92 24.13
CA PRO A 18 9.12 15.09 25.09
C PRO A 18 8.36 13.83 25.53
N GLU A 19 7.03 13.87 25.59
CA GLU A 19 6.21 12.68 25.91
C GLU A 19 6.20 11.64 24.80
N ARG A 20 6.13 12.07 23.53
CA ARG A 20 6.08 11.18 22.36
C ARG A 20 7.45 10.68 21.94
N SER A 21 8.51 11.47 22.11
CA SER A 21 9.88 11.05 21.82
C SER A 21 10.40 10.01 22.81
N SER A 22 9.84 9.97 24.02
CA SER A 22 10.11 8.93 25.03
C SER A 22 9.36 7.61 24.76
N SER A 23 8.29 7.65 23.95
CA SER A 23 7.58 6.47 23.48
C SER A 23 8.30 5.86 22.28
N TYR A 24 8.82 4.64 22.45
CA TYR A 24 9.50 3.93 21.36
C TYR A 24 8.59 3.74 20.14
N GLU A 25 7.32 3.43 20.35
CA GLU A 25 6.37 3.20 19.25
C GLU A 25 6.07 4.48 18.47
N ASP A 26 5.95 5.62 19.13
CA ASP A 26 5.69 6.90 18.46
C ASP A 26 6.93 7.42 17.74
N LEU A 27 8.11 7.29 18.37
CA LEU A 27 9.38 7.61 17.73
C LEU A 27 9.62 6.73 16.49
N LYS A 28 9.37 5.42 16.60
CA LYS A 28 9.49 4.47 15.50
C LYS A 28 8.54 4.83 14.36
N LYS A 29 7.27 5.14 14.65
CA LYS A 29 6.29 5.59 13.64
C LYS A 29 6.75 6.85 12.92
N GLU A 30 7.26 7.84 13.64
CA GLU A 30 7.74 9.10 13.05
C GLU A 30 8.96 8.88 12.13
N ILE A 31 9.92 8.04 12.57
CA ILE A 31 11.08 7.68 11.75
C ILE A 31 10.64 6.97 10.48
N LEU A 32 9.75 5.99 10.60
CA LEU A 32 9.22 5.22 9.47
C LEU A 32 8.42 6.09 8.49
N GLY A 33 7.60 7.01 9.01
CA GLY A 33 6.87 7.98 8.20
C GLY A 33 7.81 8.88 7.40
N ARG A 34 8.92 9.33 8.01
CA ARG A 34 9.93 10.17 7.33
C ARG A 34 10.78 9.45 6.30
N VAL A 35 11.01 8.14 6.46
CA VAL A 35 11.69 7.33 5.43
C VAL A 35 10.71 6.77 4.38
N GLY A 36 9.42 7.15 4.46
CA GLY A 36 8.40 6.76 3.48
C GLY A 36 7.97 5.29 3.57
N LEU A 37 8.21 4.61 4.70
CA LEU A 37 7.73 3.26 4.96
C LEU A 37 6.30 3.33 5.52
N SER A 38 5.32 3.51 4.63
CA SER A 38 3.91 3.33 4.92
C SER A 38 3.51 1.87 4.66
N PRO A 39 2.34 1.39 5.16
CA PRO A 39 1.86 0.05 4.85
C PRO A 39 1.74 -0.20 3.34
N ILE A 40 1.39 0.83 2.56
CA ILE A 40 1.26 0.75 1.10
C ILE A 40 2.63 0.59 0.42
N SER A 41 3.65 1.35 0.84
CA SER A 41 4.99 1.21 0.27
C SER A 41 5.66 -0.10 0.72
N ALA A 42 5.38 -0.56 1.94
CA ALA A 42 5.80 -1.88 2.41
C ALA A 42 5.19 -3.01 1.56
N ALA A 43 3.90 -2.95 1.22
CA ALA A 43 3.24 -3.88 0.31
C ALA A 43 3.91 -3.89 -1.08
N GLN A 44 4.19 -2.69 -1.63
CA GLN A 44 4.86 -2.57 -2.92
C GLN A 44 6.25 -3.22 -2.89
N LEU A 45 7.08 -2.90 -1.90
CA LEU A 45 8.41 -3.49 -1.73
C LEU A 45 8.35 -5.00 -1.49
N PHE A 46 7.32 -5.49 -0.78
CA PHE A 46 7.11 -6.92 -0.57
C PHE A 46 6.83 -7.65 -1.89
N HIS A 47 6.00 -7.06 -2.76
CA HIS A 47 5.67 -7.64 -4.06
C HIS A 47 6.77 -7.48 -5.11
N ASP A 48 7.57 -6.41 -5.04
CA ASP A 48 8.73 -6.20 -5.92
C ASP A 48 9.97 -6.99 -5.46
N TRP A 49 9.91 -7.58 -4.27
CA TRP A 49 11.03 -8.34 -3.71
C TRP A 49 11.38 -9.55 -4.59
N SER A 50 12.67 -9.78 -4.78
CA SER A 50 13.22 -10.94 -5.45
C SER A 50 14.41 -11.49 -4.69
N TYR A 51 14.60 -12.81 -4.75
CA TYR A 51 15.71 -13.47 -4.06
C TYR A 51 17.05 -13.08 -4.68
N ASN A 52 17.98 -12.64 -3.83
CA ASN A 52 19.33 -12.29 -4.24
C ASN A 52 20.33 -13.38 -3.81
N PRO A 53 20.91 -14.17 -4.75
CA PRO A 53 21.82 -15.26 -4.42
C PRO A 53 23.14 -14.78 -3.79
N ARG A 54 23.45 -13.48 -3.86
CA ARG A 54 24.65 -12.89 -3.26
C ARG A 54 24.46 -12.45 -1.81
N ARG A 55 23.24 -12.54 -1.26
CA ARG A 55 22.92 -12.14 0.13
C ARG A 55 22.64 -13.36 1.00
N PRO A 56 23.06 -13.38 2.28
CA PRO A 56 22.68 -14.45 3.19
C PRO A 56 21.15 -14.57 3.34
N ALA A 57 20.61 -15.79 3.28
CA ALA A 57 19.18 -16.03 3.40
C ALA A 57 18.57 -15.43 4.68
N ARG A 58 19.29 -15.49 5.80
CA ARG A 58 18.86 -14.91 7.09
C ARG A 58 18.63 -13.40 7.02
N ALA A 59 19.48 -12.67 6.31
CA ALA A 59 19.30 -11.23 6.13
C ALA A 59 18.08 -10.94 5.24
N GLN A 60 17.91 -11.73 4.17
CA GLN A 60 16.80 -11.57 3.24
C GLN A 60 15.44 -11.85 3.89
N VAL A 61 15.32 -12.92 4.68
CA VAL A 61 14.08 -13.22 5.43
C VAL A 61 13.80 -12.17 6.49
N THR A 62 14.84 -11.63 7.15
CA THR A 62 14.67 -10.54 8.13
C THR A 62 14.09 -9.28 7.47
N ASP A 63 14.59 -8.91 6.29
CA ASP A 63 14.06 -7.77 5.54
C ASP A 63 12.62 -8.02 5.08
N LEU A 64 12.36 -9.22 4.52
CA LEU A 64 11.03 -9.59 4.02
C LEU A 64 9.99 -9.64 5.14
N SER A 65 10.35 -10.19 6.32
CA SER A 65 9.47 -10.20 7.49
C SER A 65 9.16 -8.80 8.01
N ARG A 66 10.11 -7.85 7.92
CA ARG A 66 9.83 -6.46 8.30
C ARG A 66 8.82 -5.82 7.36
N LEU A 67 8.92 -6.09 6.06
CA LEU A 67 7.95 -5.62 5.06
C LEU A 67 6.57 -6.22 5.33
N ASP A 68 6.46 -7.53 5.57
CA ASP A 68 5.17 -8.15 5.91
C ASP A 68 4.56 -7.53 7.16
N GLN A 69 5.36 -7.31 8.22
CA GLN A 69 4.84 -6.82 9.49
C GLN A 69 4.33 -5.39 9.36
N HIS A 70 5.05 -4.54 8.60
CA HIS A 70 4.65 -3.15 8.38
C HIS A 70 3.44 -3.03 7.46
N TRP A 71 3.29 -3.94 6.52
CA TRP A 71 2.13 -3.97 5.63
C TRP A 71 0.91 -4.58 6.32
N LEU A 72 1.02 -5.83 6.78
CA LEU A 72 -0.11 -6.65 7.19
C LEU A 72 -0.53 -6.39 8.63
N LEU A 73 0.40 -6.10 9.54
CA LEU A 73 0.09 -5.96 10.98
C LEU A 73 -0.10 -4.51 11.43
N ALA A 74 -0.08 -3.55 10.50
CA ALA A 74 -0.35 -2.15 10.81
C ALA A 74 -1.74 -1.99 11.45
N GLY A 75 -1.77 -1.39 12.65
CA GLY A 75 -3.00 -1.16 13.41
C GLY A 75 -3.49 -2.35 14.25
N GLY A 76 -2.70 -3.43 14.37
CA GLY A 76 -3.05 -4.60 15.19
C GLY A 76 -4.30 -5.35 14.71
N PRO A 77 -4.39 -5.74 13.42
CA PRO A 77 -5.57 -6.40 12.88
C PRO A 77 -5.75 -7.82 13.41
N THR A 78 -6.97 -8.33 13.29
CA THR A 78 -7.27 -9.75 13.49
C THR A 78 -6.72 -10.60 12.35
N ALA A 79 -6.61 -11.92 12.55
CA ALA A 79 -6.19 -12.84 11.49
C ALA A 79 -7.09 -12.77 10.24
N HIS A 80 -8.40 -12.54 10.43
CA HIS A 80 -9.33 -12.35 9.34
C HIS A 80 -9.02 -11.09 8.54
N GLN A 81 -8.83 -9.95 9.21
CA GLN A 81 -8.47 -8.69 8.56
C GLN A 81 -7.13 -8.77 7.82
N VAL A 82 -6.17 -9.56 8.32
CA VAL A 82 -4.92 -9.84 7.59
C VAL A 82 -5.21 -10.57 6.29
N ALA A 83 -6.04 -11.62 6.32
CA ALA A 83 -6.42 -12.35 5.12
C ALA A 83 -7.14 -11.45 4.11
N GLU A 84 -8.06 -10.60 4.57
CA GLU A 84 -8.75 -9.63 3.71
C GLU A 84 -7.78 -8.65 3.06
N ARG A 85 -6.81 -8.09 3.80
CA ARG A 85 -5.80 -7.20 3.24
C ARG A 85 -5.00 -7.84 2.10
N VAL A 86 -4.65 -9.12 2.23
CA VAL A 86 -3.96 -9.86 1.17
C VAL A 86 -4.85 -10.00 -0.07
N VAL A 87 -6.13 -10.35 0.11
CA VAL A 87 -7.10 -10.47 -0.98
C VAL A 87 -7.31 -9.12 -1.68
N VAL A 88 -7.49 -8.06 -0.90
CA VAL A 88 -7.72 -6.69 -1.38
C VAL A 88 -6.54 -6.22 -2.24
N ASP A 89 -5.32 -6.30 -1.71
CA ASP A 89 -4.12 -5.88 -2.45
C ASP A 89 -3.92 -6.72 -3.72
N ARG A 90 -4.07 -8.05 -3.62
CA ARG A 90 -3.92 -8.95 -4.77
C ARG A 90 -4.91 -8.63 -5.87
N LEU A 91 -6.18 -8.43 -5.53
CA LEU A 91 -7.23 -8.14 -6.51
C LEU A 91 -7.01 -6.74 -7.12
N LEU A 92 -6.71 -5.72 -6.32
CA LEU A 92 -6.37 -4.39 -6.82
C LEU A 92 -5.22 -4.45 -7.83
N ARG A 93 -4.14 -5.19 -7.56
CA ARG A 93 -3.01 -5.35 -8.49
C ARG A 93 -3.37 -6.07 -9.79
N ALA A 94 -4.33 -7.00 -9.74
CA ALA A 94 -4.78 -7.75 -10.90
C ALA A 94 -5.73 -6.96 -11.83
N LEU A 95 -6.42 -5.93 -11.30
CA LEU A 95 -7.37 -5.15 -12.08
C LEU A 95 -6.71 -4.39 -13.25
N PRO A 96 -7.42 -4.21 -14.38
CA PRO A 96 -7.05 -3.25 -15.41
C PRO A 96 -6.84 -1.85 -14.84
N ARG A 97 -5.90 -1.08 -15.41
CA ARG A 97 -5.50 0.24 -14.88
C ARG A 97 -6.68 1.19 -14.58
N PRO A 98 -7.71 1.34 -15.44
CA PRO A 98 -8.83 2.23 -15.16
C PRO A 98 -9.63 1.82 -13.93
N LEU A 99 -9.96 0.52 -13.80
CA LEU A 99 -10.68 -0.02 -12.64
C LEU A 99 -9.83 0.06 -11.37
N ARG A 100 -8.55 -0.31 -11.46
CA ARG A 100 -7.62 -0.21 -10.33
C ARG A 100 -7.51 1.21 -9.79
N GLN A 101 -7.46 2.22 -10.65
CA GLN A 101 -7.39 3.62 -10.24
C GLN A 101 -8.67 4.06 -9.52
N ALA A 102 -9.83 3.77 -10.12
CA ALA A 102 -11.13 4.15 -9.55
C ALA A 102 -11.42 3.42 -8.22
N ALA A 103 -11.22 2.11 -8.17
CA ALA A 103 -11.40 1.31 -6.95
C ALA A 103 -10.36 1.68 -5.88
N GLY A 104 -9.09 1.85 -6.28
CA GLY A 104 -8.00 2.20 -5.37
C GLY A 104 -8.16 3.57 -4.71
N MET A 105 -8.76 4.56 -5.40
CA MET A 105 -9.08 5.87 -4.81
C MET A 105 -10.04 5.79 -3.62
N ARG A 106 -10.87 4.75 -3.56
CA ARG A 106 -11.79 4.53 -2.43
C ARG A 106 -11.10 3.93 -1.22
N ASN A 107 -9.86 3.46 -1.37
CA ASN A 107 -9.04 2.86 -0.32
C ASN A 107 -9.79 1.79 0.49
N PRO A 108 -10.32 0.74 -0.16
CA PRO A 108 -11.08 -0.30 0.51
C PRO A 108 -10.22 -1.05 1.52
N SER A 109 -10.78 -1.34 2.69
CA SER A 109 -10.10 -1.95 3.83
C SER A 109 -10.42 -3.43 4.03
N ASN A 110 -11.50 -3.90 3.39
CA ASN A 110 -12.01 -5.27 3.44
C ASN A 110 -12.52 -5.69 2.04
N VAL A 111 -12.91 -6.96 1.92
CA VAL A 111 -13.29 -7.53 0.61
C VAL A 111 -14.59 -6.94 0.09
N ASP A 112 -15.59 -6.73 0.94
CA ASP A 112 -16.90 -6.22 0.55
C ASP A 112 -16.79 -4.78 0.01
N GLU A 113 -16.06 -3.91 0.71
CA GLU A 113 -15.75 -2.54 0.25
C GLU A 113 -15.04 -2.54 -1.10
N LEU A 114 -14.15 -3.51 -1.35
CA LEU A 114 -13.46 -3.61 -2.62
C LEU A 114 -14.41 -4.04 -3.75
N VAL A 115 -15.28 -5.01 -3.50
CA VAL A 115 -16.29 -5.45 -4.48
C VAL A 115 -17.20 -4.28 -4.86
N GLU A 116 -17.74 -3.57 -3.87
CA GLU A 116 -18.58 -2.40 -4.12
C GLU A 116 -17.83 -1.33 -4.93
N ALA A 117 -16.55 -1.08 -4.60
CA ALA A 117 -15.72 -0.11 -5.30
C ALA A 117 -15.46 -0.50 -6.77
N ILE A 118 -15.31 -1.80 -7.06
CA ILE A 118 -15.14 -2.33 -8.41
C ILE A 118 -16.44 -2.20 -9.20
N GLU A 119 -17.56 -2.70 -8.65
CA GLU A 119 -18.87 -2.66 -9.31
C GLU A 119 -19.28 -1.24 -9.68
N LEU A 120 -19.03 -0.28 -8.78
CA LEU A 120 -19.29 1.13 -9.06
C LEU A 120 -18.37 1.70 -10.16
N ALA A 121 -17.10 1.29 -10.18
CA ALA A 121 -16.17 1.70 -11.23
C ALA A 121 -16.57 1.16 -12.60
N GLU A 122 -17.04 -0.10 -12.65
CA GLU A 122 -17.58 -0.73 -13.86
C GLU A 122 -18.84 0.00 -14.34
N ALA A 123 -19.80 0.25 -13.44
CA ALA A 123 -21.03 0.99 -13.78
C ALA A 123 -20.74 2.38 -14.35
N THR A 124 -19.75 3.08 -13.79
CA THR A 124 -19.31 4.40 -14.28
C THR A 124 -18.71 4.31 -15.68
N GLN A 125 -17.85 3.31 -15.93
CA GLN A 125 -17.24 3.10 -17.25
C GLN A 125 -18.29 2.73 -18.31
N HIS A 126 -19.28 1.90 -17.97
CA HIS A 126 -20.37 1.54 -18.86
C HIS A 126 -21.21 2.75 -19.27
N ARG A 127 -21.52 3.64 -18.32
CA ARG A 127 -22.23 4.90 -18.62
C ARG A 127 -21.43 5.78 -19.57
N GLU A 128 -20.14 5.97 -19.31
CA GLU A 128 -19.27 6.75 -20.18
C GLU A 128 -19.09 6.15 -21.59
N ALA A 129 -19.07 4.81 -21.70
CA ALA A 129 -18.99 4.13 -22.98
C ALA A 129 -20.29 4.29 -23.79
N GLY A 130 -21.45 4.23 -23.13
CA GLY A 130 -22.76 4.50 -23.74
C GLY A 130 -22.91 5.94 -24.22
N GLU A 131 -22.40 6.91 -23.44
CA GLU A 131 -22.39 8.34 -23.80
C GLU A 131 -21.40 8.67 -24.94
N ARG A 132 -20.32 7.88 -25.11
CA ARG A 132 -19.32 8.06 -26.18
C ARG A 132 -19.69 7.39 -27.51
N ALA A 133 -20.79 6.64 -27.59
CA ALA A 133 -21.24 6.07 -28.86
C ALA A 133 -21.62 7.21 -29.82
N PRO A 134 -21.13 7.22 -31.08
CA PRO A 134 -21.39 8.33 -32.00
C PRO A 134 -22.91 8.45 -32.26
N PRO A 135 -23.47 9.67 -32.21
CA PRO A 135 -24.92 9.88 -32.27
C PRO A 135 -25.56 9.44 -33.59
N PHE A 136 -24.77 9.24 -34.66
CA PHE A 136 -25.26 8.73 -35.94
C PHE A 136 -24.22 7.80 -36.59
N PRO A 137 -24.65 6.68 -37.22
CA PRO A 137 -23.78 5.91 -38.08
C PRO A 137 -23.36 6.78 -39.26
N ARG A 138 -22.04 6.91 -39.49
CA ARG A 138 -21.52 7.55 -40.72
C ARG A 138 -21.98 6.69 -41.91
N ARG A 139 -22.94 7.20 -42.68
CA ARG A 139 -23.27 6.63 -43.98
C ARG A 139 -22.07 6.83 -44.90
N VAL A 140 -21.56 5.70 -45.42
CA VAL A 140 -20.54 5.62 -46.48
C VAL A 140 -21.18 5.87 -47.84
#